data_AF-A0A5C3NL69-F1
#
_entry.id   AF-A0A5C3NL69-F1
#
_cell.length_a   1.000
_cell.length_b   1.000
_cell.length_c   1.000
_cell.angle_alpha   90.00
_cell.angle_beta   90.00
_cell.angle_gamma   90.00
#
_symmetry.space_group_name_H-M   'P 1'
#
loop_
_entity.id
_entity.type
_entity.pdbx_description
1 polymer ?
#
loop_
_entity_poly.entity_id
_entity_poly.type
_entity_poly.pdbx_seq_one_letter_code
_entity_poly.pdbx_strand_id
1 'polypeptide(L)'
;MPVHWNTTYAEAIDAWVEQLDKGLTGQKKAAPAQKKNKLTLTPQDWEMLESIHEVLKELNSVTEQLSRATVLTLPMLLPLYKHLQQHFIKSQKAFTGHDQAPLHAACDAALSKLNKHLNIALKMKLPLLSAVLHPAIRVCYFENSDLWEPKVAVHAQQLLEDTYTEYAEAVKTAQSNLPHQLTSQKPQASRSSVFAAAIGSGKVAATESPELTCQCPSKLDVYCSNAYPCTDENGTLPWWKVHVQRSLLCGSSLI
;
A
#
# COMPACT_ATOMS: atom_id res chain seq x y z
N MET A 1 19.56 2.87 -8.14
CA MET A 1 19.97 4.26 -7.84
C MET A 1 20.18 4.37 -6.34
N PRO A 2 21.22 5.08 -5.86
CA PRO A 2 21.44 5.26 -4.42
C PRO A 2 20.31 6.08 -3.81
N VAL A 3 19.83 5.66 -2.65
CA VAL A 3 18.70 6.28 -1.95
C VAL A 3 19.19 7.45 -1.09
N HIS A 4 19.61 8.52 -1.75
CA HIS A 4 20.02 9.82 -1.19
C HIS A 4 19.03 10.50 -0.21
N TRP A 5 17.77 10.08 -0.15
CA TRP A 5 16.76 10.68 0.72
C TRP A 5 16.52 9.88 2.03
N ASN A 6 17.21 8.75 2.25
CA ASN A 6 17.15 7.94 3.48
C ASN A 6 18.51 7.74 4.19
N THR A 7 19.52 8.57 3.88
CA THR A 7 20.86 8.49 4.45
C THR A 7 20.86 8.48 5.98
N THR A 8 20.03 9.31 6.61
CA THR A 8 19.92 9.37 8.08
C THR A 8 19.45 8.05 8.71
N TYR A 9 18.52 7.33 8.07
CA TYR A 9 18.01 6.07 8.62
C TYR A 9 18.96 4.89 8.32
N ALA A 10 19.34 4.74 7.05
CA ALA A 10 20.09 3.58 6.57
C ALA A 10 21.55 3.55 7.03
N GLU A 11 22.23 4.70 7.07
CA GLU A 11 23.65 4.75 7.42
C GLU A 11 23.89 4.97 8.92
N ALA A 12 23.01 5.71 9.60
CA ALA A 12 23.26 6.11 10.99
C ALA A 12 22.51 5.29 12.04
N ILE A 13 21.29 4.80 11.76
CA ILE A 13 20.45 4.16 12.78
C ILE A 13 20.43 2.63 12.60
N ASP A 14 20.06 2.12 11.42
CA ASP A 14 20.00 0.66 11.18
C ASP A 14 21.36 -0.03 11.38
N ALA A 15 22.41 0.55 10.78
CA ALA A 15 23.77 0.03 10.90
C ALA A 15 24.29 0.06 12.34
N TRP A 16 23.79 0.95 13.19
CA TRP A 16 24.30 1.12 14.56
C TRP A 16 23.47 0.36 15.60
N VAL A 17 22.14 0.42 15.52
CA VAL A 17 21.24 -0.27 16.46
C VAL A 17 21.32 -1.79 16.26
N GLU A 18 21.33 -2.29 15.02
CA GLU A 18 21.39 -3.74 14.80
C GLU A 18 22.78 -4.36 15.04
N GLN A 19 23.88 -3.63 14.75
CA GLN A 19 25.23 -4.18 14.90
C GLN A 19 25.73 -4.24 16.34
N LEU A 20 25.15 -3.46 17.25
CA LEU A 20 25.60 -3.42 18.64
C LEU A 20 25.11 -4.61 19.47
N ASP A 21 23.96 -5.21 19.13
CA ASP A 21 23.31 -6.23 19.97
C ASP A 21 23.09 -7.60 19.29
N LYS A 22 23.20 -7.73 17.95
CA LYS A 22 23.06 -9.04 17.28
C LYS A 22 24.21 -10.01 17.59
N GLY A 23 23.87 -11.14 18.22
CA GLY A 23 24.71 -12.35 18.27
C GLY A 23 25.75 -12.44 19.40
N LEU A 24 25.66 -11.58 20.43
CA LEU A 24 26.69 -11.47 21.47
C LEU A 24 26.24 -12.05 22.81
N THR A 25 26.67 -13.28 23.10
CA THR A 25 26.54 -13.93 24.42
C THR A 25 27.89 -13.96 25.14
N GLY A 26 27.91 -13.66 26.45
CA GLY A 26 29.11 -13.74 27.30
C GLY A 26 30.10 -12.57 27.14
N GLN A 27 31.41 -12.84 27.27
CA GLN A 27 32.49 -11.84 27.25
C GLN A 27 32.52 -10.93 26.01
N LYS A 28 31.87 -11.31 24.91
CA LYS A 28 31.82 -10.50 23.68
C LYS A 28 30.91 -9.26 23.78
N LYS A 29 30.06 -9.12 24.82
CA LYS A 29 29.29 -7.88 25.07
C LYS A 29 30.16 -6.69 25.51
N ALA A 30 31.42 -6.92 25.91
CA ALA A 30 32.29 -5.86 26.41
C ALA A 30 32.70 -4.83 25.33
N ALA A 31 32.89 -5.27 24.07
CA ALA A 31 33.29 -4.38 22.98
C ALA A 31 32.16 -3.43 22.51
N PRO A 32 30.90 -3.87 22.32
CA PRO A 32 29.77 -2.96 22.10
C PRO A 32 29.52 -2.06 23.31
N ALA A 33 29.60 -2.57 24.55
CA ALA A 33 29.45 -1.75 25.75
C ALA A 33 30.52 -0.65 25.84
N GLN A 34 31.78 -0.95 25.49
CA GLN A 34 32.83 0.07 25.39
C GLN A 34 32.58 1.09 24.27
N LYS A 35 32.01 0.67 23.12
CA LYS A 35 31.59 1.61 22.06
C LYS A 35 30.42 2.48 22.51
N LYS A 36 29.43 1.92 23.20
CA LYS A 36 28.31 2.67 23.81
C LYS A 36 28.84 3.69 24.85
N ASN A 37 29.79 3.28 25.69
CA ASN A 37 30.43 4.16 26.67
C ASN A 37 31.29 5.28 26.04
N LYS A 38 31.91 5.04 24.88
CA LYS A 38 32.65 6.08 24.13
C LYS A 38 31.75 7.19 23.58
N LEU A 39 30.46 6.90 23.38
CA LEU A 39 29.51 7.86 22.84
C LEU A 39 28.87 8.75 23.91
N THR A 40 29.19 8.53 25.20
CA THR A 40 28.66 9.31 26.33
C THR A 40 27.12 9.41 26.34
N LEU A 41 26.44 8.44 25.71
CA LEU A 41 24.98 8.36 25.70
C LEU A 41 24.50 7.71 26.99
N THR A 42 23.53 8.35 27.62
CA THR A 42 22.85 7.79 28.79
C THR A 42 21.97 6.63 28.38
N PRO A 43 21.59 5.72 29.31
CA PRO A 43 20.62 4.67 29.01
C PRO A 43 19.32 5.20 28.38
N GLN A 44 18.88 6.38 28.83
CA GLN A 44 17.70 7.05 28.31
C GLN A 44 17.85 7.48 26.85
N ASP A 45 19.04 7.92 26.43
CA ASP A 45 19.31 8.26 25.03
C ASP A 45 19.22 7.02 24.13
N TRP A 46 19.60 5.85 24.63
CA TRP A 46 19.47 4.58 23.90
C TRP A 46 18.01 4.17 23.73
N GLU A 47 17.20 4.29 24.77
CA GLU A 47 15.75 4.04 24.69
C GLU A 47 15.05 5.01 23.71
N MET A 48 15.47 6.27 23.70
CA MET A 48 15.02 7.26 22.73
C MET A 48 15.43 6.86 21.30
N LEU A 49 16.66 6.41 21.09
CA LEU A 49 17.15 5.98 19.78
C LEU A 49 16.41 4.74 19.26
N GLU A 50 16.12 3.77 20.12
CA GLU A 50 15.29 2.61 19.78
C GLU A 50 13.87 3.03 19.37
N SER A 51 13.29 3.99 20.09
CA SER A 51 11.98 4.56 19.75
C SER A 51 11.99 5.26 18.39
N ILE A 52 13.05 6.03 18.08
CA ILE A 52 13.25 6.65 16.76
C ILE A 52 13.34 5.58 15.67
N HIS A 53 14.13 4.53 15.91
CA HIS A 53 14.31 3.44 14.96
C HIS A 53 12.99 2.76 14.63
N GLU A 54 12.19 2.37 15.63
CA GLU A 54 10.89 1.71 15.40
C GLU A 54 9.92 2.59 14.61
N VAL A 55 9.92 3.92 14.85
CA VAL A 55 9.10 4.85 14.07
C VAL A 55 9.56 4.90 12.61
N LEU A 56 10.87 5.05 12.37
CA LEU A 56 11.42 5.23 11.03
C LEU A 56 11.48 3.95 10.20
N LYS A 57 11.50 2.78 10.84
CA LYS A 57 11.56 1.48 10.17
C LYS A 57 10.42 1.24 9.21
N GLU A 58 9.19 1.52 9.63
CA GLU A 58 8.01 1.41 8.75
C GLU A 58 8.08 2.42 7.60
N LEU A 59 8.56 3.64 7.88
CA LEU A 59 8.77 4.64 6.84
C LEU A 59 9.77 4.16 5.79
N ASN A 60 10.90 3.59 6.21
CA ASN A 60 11.90 3.02 5.30
C ASN A 60 11.35 1.84 4.49
N SER A 61 10.59 0.94 5.12
CA SER A 61 10.01 -0.23 4.44
C SER A 61 9.02 0.17 3.34
N VAL A 62 8.05 1.05 3.65
CA VAL A 62 7.06 1.56 2.68
C VAL A 62 7.73 2.21 1.47
N THR A 63 8.79 2.91 1.79
CA THR A 63 9.53 3.70 0.86
C THR A 63 10.41 2.84 -0.05
N GLU A 64 11.06 1.80 0.48
CA GLU A 64 11.77 0.80 -0.32
C GLU A 64 10.80 0.17 -1.31
N GLN A 65 9.60 -0.15 -0.84
CA GLN A 65 8.54 -0.72 -1.67
C GLN A 65 8.10 0.21 -2.81
N LEU A 66 7.92 1.51 -2.52
CA LEU A 66 7.63 2.53 -3.54
C LEU A 66 8.81 2.80 -4.50
N SER A 67 10.03 2.40 -4.11
CA SER A 67 11.24 2.58 -4.92
C SER A 67 11.53 1.37 -5.83
N ARG A 68 10.75 0.30 -5.76
CA ARG A 68 10.94 -0.92 -6.57
C ARG A 68 10.52 -0.65 -8.01
N ALA A 69 11.50 -0.61 -8.91
CA ALA A 69 11.28 -0.39 -10.35
C ALA A 69 10.49 -1.51 -11.04
N THR A 70 10.41 -2.70 -10.44
CA THR A 70 9.78 -3.89 -11.03
C THR A 70 8.30 -4.05 -10.67
N VAL A 71 7.76 -3.20 -9.80
CA VAL A 71 6.39 -3.29 -9.29
C VAL A 71 5.60 -2.04 -9.67
N LEU A 72 4.32 -2.21 -9.99
CA LEU A 72 3.42 -1.08 -10.23
C LEU A 72 3.11 -0.41 -8.89
N THR A 73 3.80 0.67 -8.56
CA THR A 73 3.73 1.32 -7.25
C THR A 73 2.51 2.22 -7.06
N LEU A 74 1.92 2.69 -8.16
CA LEU A 74 0.83 3.67 -8.12
C LEU A 74 -0.42 3.17 -7.36
N PRO A 75 -0.92 1.93 -7.60
CA PRO A 75 -2.05 1.40 -6.83
C PRO A 75 -1.75 1.20 -5.35
N MET A 76 -0.47 1.04 -5.00
CA MET A 76 -0.02 0.80 -3.64
C MET A 76 0.05 2.09 -2.84
N LEU A 77 0.06 3.26 -3.51
CA LEU A 77 0.28 4.55 -2.86
C LEU A 77 -0.74 4.84 -1.75
N LEU A 78 -2.04 4.68 -2.03
CA LEU A 78 -3.09 4.98 -1.06
C LEU A 78 -3.09 4.01 0.13
N PRO A 79 -3.00 2.68 -0.07
CA PRO A 79 -2.82 1.74 1.04
C PRO A 79 -1.59 2.02 1.90
N LEU A 80 -0.45 2.33 1.28
CA LEU A 80 0.80 2.58 2.00
C LEU A 80 0.76 3.90 2.79
N TYR A 81 0.12 4.93 2.25
CA TYR A 81 -0.13 6.16 3.01
C TYR A 81 -1.02 5.91 4.21
N LYS A 82 -2.07 5.10 4.05
CA LYS A 82 -2.97 4.76 5.16
C LYS A 82 -2.26 3.93 6.24
N HIS A 83 -1.42 2.97 5.83
CA HIS A 83 -0.57 2.19 6.72
C HIS A 83 0.37 3.09 7.55
N LEU A 84 1.09 4.02 6.91
CA LEU A 84 1.94 4.98 7.62
C LEU A 84 1.14 5.89 8.56
N GLN A 85 -0.06 6.31 8.16
CA GLN A 85 -0.92 7.13 9.01
C GLN A 85 -1.30 6.38 10.30
N GLN A 86 -1.70 5.12 10.19
CA GLN A 86 -2.00 4.28 11.35
C GLN A 86 -0.77 4.04 12.23
N HIS A 87 0.40 3.81 11.61
CA HIS A 87 1.67 3.64 12.32
C HIS A 87 2.03 4.87 13.15
N PHE A 88 1.96 6.07 12.58
CA PHE A 88 2.27 7.29 13.34
C PHE A 88 1.22 7.59 14.41
N ILE A 89 -0.07 7.34 14.17
CA ILE A 89 -1.12 7.47 15.22
C ILE A 89 -0.83 6.52 16.38
N LYS A 90 -0.46 5.26 16.08
CA LYS A 90 -0.12 4.26 17.09
C LYS A 90 1.14 4.66 17.86
N SER A 91 2.17 5.12 17.15
CA SER A 91 3.44 5.55 17.75
C SER A 91 3.23 6.77 18.67
N GLN A 92 2.46 7.75 18.20
CA GLN A 92 2.08 8.92 18.99
C GLN A 92 1.40 8.54 20.31
N LYS A 93 0.42 7.61 20.26
CA LYS A 93 -0.28 7.12 21.47
C LYS A 93 0.63 6.38 22.44
N ALA A 94 1.73 5.79 21.95
CA ALA A 94 2.71 5.11 22.79
C ALA A 94 3.66 6.11 23.49
N PHE A 95 3.81 7.33 22.97
CA PHE A 95 4.69 8.36 23.51
C PHE A 95 3.96 9.29 24.48
N THR A 96 3.85 8.87 25.74
CA THR A 96 3.14 9.62 26.79
C THR A 96 4.07 10.28 27.82
N GLY A 97 5.36 9.93 27.82
CA GLY A 97 6.33 10.49 28.78
C GLY A 97 6.76 11.92 28.42
N HIS A 98 7.06 12.73 29.44
CA HIS A 98 7.60 14.09 29.23
C HIS A 98 8.87 14.06 28.37
N ASP A 99 9.72 13.07 28.58
CA ASP A 99 10.98 12.92 27.85
C ASP A 99 10.78 12.47 26.38
N GLN A 100 9.58 11.99 26.04
CA GLN A 100 9.19 11.61 24.68
C GLN A 100 8.37 12.68 23.96
N ALA A 101 8.16 13.85 24.58
CA ALA A 101 7.46 14.96 23.95
C ALA A 101 8.03 15.36 22.58
N PRO A 102 9.37 15.35 22.35
CA PRO A 102 9.93 15.61 21.02
C PRO A 102 9.52 14.57 19.97
N LEU A 103 9.46 13.28 20.35
CA LEU A 103 9.02 12.20 19.46
C LEU A 103 7.54 12.29 19.12
N HIS A 104 6.72 12.62 20.12
CA HIS A 104 5.30 12.88 19.91
C HIS A 104 5.12 14.03 18.91
N ALA A 105 5.80 15.16 19.11
CA ALA A 105 5.76 16.30 18.20
C ALA A 105 6.27 15.95 16.79
N ALA A 106 7.29 15.09 16.68
CA ALA A 106 7.78 14.60 15.39
C ALA A 106 6.73 13.73 14.68
N CYS A 107 6.01 12.87 15.41
CA CYS A 107 4.91 12.07 14.86
C CYS A 107 3.75 12.98 14.39
N ASP A 108 3.42 14.03 15.14
CA ASP A 108 2.43 15.03 14.73
C ASP A 108 2.81 15.72 13.42
N ALA A 109 4.06 16.16 13.31
CA ALA A 109 4.58 16.79 12.09
C ALA A 109 4.55 15.80 10.90
N ALA A 110 4.93 14.54 11.12
CA ALA A 110 4.87 13.49 10.12
C ALA A 110 3.44 13.21 9.66
N LEU A 111 2.49 13.09 10.59
CA LEU A 111 1.06 12.91 10.31
C LEU A 111 0.49 14.07 9.53
N SER A 112 0.77 15.31 9.94
CA SER A 112 0.30 16.51 9.23
C SER A 112 0.78 16.53 7.78
N LYS A 113 2.07 16.24 7.56
CA LYS A 113 2.65 16.16 6.22
C LYS A 113 2.06 15.02 5.40
N LEU A 114 1.93 13.83 5.98
CA LEU A 114 1.36 12.66 5.32
C LEU A 114 -0.10 12.90 4.92
N ASN A 115 -0.91 13.46 5.81
CA ASN A 115 -2.31 13.78 5.56
C ASN A 115 -2.46 14.79 4.42
N LYS A 116 -1.57 15.78 4.34
CA LYS A 116 -1.54 16.72 3.21
C LYS A 116 -1.33 15.98 1.89
N HIS A 117 -0.35 15.09 1.81
CA HIS A 117 -0.08 14.34 0.58
C HIS A 117 -1.17 13.30 0.25
N LEU A 118 -1.74 12.65 1.27
CA LEU A 118 -2.88 11.75 1.11
C LEU A 118 -4.10 12.47 0.53
N ASN A 119 -4.43 13.64 1.07
CA ASN A 119 -5.54 14.45 0.57
C ASN A 119 -5.32 14.94 -0.88
N ILE A 120 -4.08 15.18 -1.28
CA ILE A 120 -3.74 15.49 -2.69
C ILE A 120 -3.95 14.24 -3.54
N ALA A 121 -3.40 13.09 -3.12
CA ALA A 121 -3.50 11.83 -3.85
C ALA A 121 -4.95 11.36 -4.05
N LEU A 122 -5.81 11.56 -3.04
CA LEU A 122 -7.25 11.24 -3.11
C LEU A 122 -8.04 12.12 -4.09
N LYS A 123 -7.55 13.33 -4.38
CA LYS A 123 -8.17 14.24 -5.37
C LYS A 123 -7.66 14.00 -6.79
N MET A 124 -6.54 13.29 -6.94
CA MET A 124 -5.96 12.99 -8.25
C MET A 124 -6.63 11.74 -8.84
N LYS A 125 -7.04 11.82 -10.12
CA LYS A 125 -7.65 10.69 -10.84
C LYS A 125 -6.73 9.46 -10.84
N LEU A 126 -5.43 9.65 -11.09
CA LEU A 126 -4.50 8.55 -11.33
C LEU A 126 -4.26 7.63 -10.11
N PRO A 127 -3.86 8.12 -8.92
CA PRO A 127 -3.66 7.25 -7.75
C PRO A 127 -4.92 6.48 -7.37
N LEU A 128 -6.06 7.18 -7.30
CA LEU A 128 -7.33 6.57 -6.89
C LEU A 128 -7.81 5.54 -7.91
N LEU A 129 -7.85 5.88 -9.19
CA LEU A 129 -8.25 4.96 -10.25
C LEU A 129 -7.30 3.75 -10.31
N SER A 130 -5.99 3.96 -10.20
CA SER A 130 -5.02 2.87 -10.22
C SER A 130 -5.22 1.89 -9.06
N ALA A 131 -5.56 2.39 -7.87
CA ALA A 131 -5.88 1.57 -6.71
C ALA A 131 -7.16 0.76 -6.94
N VAL A 132 -8.22 1.38 -7.47
CA VAL A 132 -9.48 0.69 -7.77
C VAL A 132 -9.33 -0.39 -8.85
N LEU A 133 -8.47 -0.16 -9.85
CA LEU A 133 -8.15 -1.13 -10.91
C LEU A 133 -7.25 -2.27 -10.41
N HIS A 134 -6.75 -2.20 -9.18
CA HIS A 134 -6.00 -3.30 -8.60
C HIS A 134 -6.97 -4.36 -8.07
N PRO A 135 -6.90 -5.62 -8.55
CA PRO A 135 -7.90 -6.64 -8.26
C PRO A 135 -7.90 -7.12 -6.81
N ALA A 136 -6.87 -6.79 -6.02
CA ALA A 136 -6.85 -7.03 -4.56
C ALA A 136 -7.35 -5.85 -3.71
N ILE A 137 -7.53 -4.65 -4.29
CA ILE A 137 -7.95 -3.44 -3.57
C ILE A 137 -9.42 -3.16 -3.88
N ARG A 138 -9.70 -2.81 -5.15
CA ARG A 138 -11.04 -2.43 -5.65
C ARG A 138 -11.72 -1.34 -4.82
N VAL A 139 -13.00 -1.11 -5.10
CA VAL A 139 -13.84 -0.18 -4.35
C VAL A 139 -14.04 -0.65 -2.90
N CYS A 140 -14.15 -1.97 -2.67
CA CYS A 140 -14.40 -2.54 -1.34
C CYS A 140 -13.34 -2.17 -0.29
N TYR A 141 -12.10 -1.94 -0.70
CA TYR A 141 -11.07 -1.43 0.22
C TYR A 141 -11.40 -0.03 0.76
N PHE A 142 -12.00 0.82 -0.06
CA PHE A 142 -12.41 2.19 0.30
C PHE A 142 -13.73 2.24 1.07
N GLU A 143 -14.50 1.15 1.08
CA GLU A 143 -15.74 1.03 1.86
C GLU A 143 -15.49 0.79 3.35
N ASN A 144 -14.26 0.43 3.73
CA ASN A 144 -13.91 0.25 5.13
C ASN A 144 -13.95 1.60 5.87
N SER A 145 -14.98 1.78 6.72
CA SER A 145 -15.23 3.00 7.49
C SER A 145 -14.17 3.31 8.56
N ASP A 146 -13.40 2.31 9.00
CA ASP A 146 -12.30 2.52 9.95
C ASP A 146 -11.10 3.17 9.25
N LEU A 147 -10.99 3.00 7.92
CA LEU A 147 -9.89 3.50 7.12
C LEU A 147 -10.26 4.74 6.31
N TRP A 148 -11.48 4.84 5.80
CA TRP A 148 -11.84 5.82 4.80
C TRP A 148 -13.15 6.52 5.14
N GLU A 149 -13.24 7.79 4.75
CA GLU A 149 -14.51 8.49 4.78
C GLU A 149 -15.43 7.92 3.68
N PRO A 150 -16.75 7.75 3.92
CA PRO A 150 -17.66 7.13 2.96
C PRO A 150 -17.64 7.76 1.56
N LYS A 151 -17.40 9.08 1.49
CA LYS A 151 -17.28 9.83 0.24
C LYS A 151 -16.15 9.35 -0.67
N VAL A 152 -15.10 8.72 -0.10
CA VAL A 152 -13.96 8.20 -0.86
C VAL A 152 -14.38 7.00 -1.69
N ALA A 153 -15.13 6.06 -1.12
CA ALA A 153 -15.67 4.91 -1.85
C ALA A 153 -16.58 5.35 -3.00
N VAL A 154 -17.50 6.28 -2.73
CA VAL A 154 -18.41 6.84 -3.74
C VAL A 154 -17.62 7.52 -4.86
N HIS A 155 -16.62 8.34 -4.52
CA HIS A 155 -15.78 9.01 -5.52
C HIS A 155 -14.98 8.00 -6.36
N ALA A 156 -14.41 6.98 -5.71
CA ALA A 156 -13.64 5.92 -6.36
C ALA A 156 -14.49 5.12 -7.35
N GLN A 157 -15.72 4.79 -6.98
CA GLN A 157 -16.70 4.12 -7.83
C GLN A 157 -17.10 5.00 -9.02
N GLN A 158 -17.52 6.24 -8.78
CA GLN A 158 -17.89 7.18 -9.84
C GLN A 158 -16.76 7.35 -10.85
N LEU A 159 -15.53 7.53 -10.36
CA LEU A 159 -14.36 7.70 -11.21
C LEU A 159 -14.10 6.48 -12.10
N LEU A 160 -14.34 5.27 -11.59
CA LEU A 160 -14.20 4.03 -12.36
C LEU A 160 -15.29 3.95 -13.45
N GLU A 161 -16.54 4.23 -13.09
CA GLU A 161 -17.69 4.20 -14.00
C GLU A 161 -17.54 5.23 -15.13
N ASP A 162 -17.17 6.47 -14.80
CA ASP A 162 -16.92 7.53 -15.77
C ASP A 162 -15.81 7.12 -16.74
N THR A 163 -14.68 6.64 -16.21
CA THR A 163 -13.52 6.23 -17.04
C THR A 163 -13.85 5.02 -17.91
N TYR A 164 -14.66 4.08 -17.41
CA TYR A 164 -15.11 2.94 -18.21
C TYR A 164 -16.03 3.38 -19.35
N THR A 165 -16.92 4.33 -19.09
CA THR A 165 -17.83 4.89 -20.11
C THR A 165 -17.03 5.60 -21.20
N GLU A 166 -16.09 6.48 -20.83
CA GLU A 166 -15.15 7.14 -21.75
C GLU A 166 -14.42 6.11 -22.63
N TYR A 167 -13.90 5.05 -22.01
CA TYR A 167 -13.20 3.97 -22.72
C TYR A 167 -14.12 3.21 -23.68
N ALA A 168 -15.34 2.86 -23.26
CA ALA A 168 -16.29 2.12 -24.07
C ALA A 168 -16.72 2.92 -25.32
N GLU A 169 -16.90 4.24 -25.19
CA GLU A 169 -17.19 5.14 -26.30
C GLU A 169 -16.01 5.26 -27.27
N ALA A 170 -14.79 5.41 -26.74
CA ALA A 170 -13.57 5.45 -27.55
C ALA A 170 -13.37 4.16 -28.35
N VAL A 171 -13.61 2.98 -27.74
CA VAL A 171 -13.49 1.68 -28.43
C VAL A 171 -14.54 1.53 -29.54
N LYS A 172 -15.79 1.92 -29.29
CA LYS A 172 -16.84 1.93 -30.33
C LYS A 172 -16.46 2.80 -31.53
N THR A 173 -15.79 3.91 -31.27
CA THR A 173 -15.32 4.84 -32.31
C THR A 173 -14.08 4.30 -33.05
N ALA A 174 -13.18 3.61 -32.35
CA ALA A 174 -11.94 3.07 -32.90
C ALA A 174 -12.11 1.76 -33.70
N GLN A 175 -13.16 0.97 -33.44
CA GLN A 175 -13.46 -0.25 -34.21
C GLN A 175 -13.83 -0.01 -35.69
N SER A 176 -13.86 1.26 -36.13
CA SER A 176 -13.90 1.65 -37.54
C SER A 176 -12.55 1.51 -38.28
N ASN A 177 -11.42 1.33 -37.57
CA ASN A 177 -10.09 1.10 -38.18
C ASN A 177 -9.20 0.21 -37.28
N LEU A 178 -8.80 -1.00 -37.73
CA LEU A 178 -7.93 -1.97 -37.03
C LEU A 178 -6.61 -2.20 -37.81
N PRO A 179 -5.49 -2.68 -37.21
CA PRO A 179 -5.40 -3.90 -36.36
C PRO A 179 -4.52 -3.87 -35.08
N HIS A 180 -4.70 -4.93 -34.26
CA HIS A 180 -4.05 -5.27 -32.98
C HIS A 180 -2.77 -6.13 -33.08
N GLN A 181 -1.83 -6.00 -32.13
CA GLN A 181 -1.25 -7.10 -31.31
C GLN A 181 -0.09 -6.63 -30.39
N LEU A 182 0.01 -7.14 -29.15
CA LEU A 182 1.24 -7.06 -28.32
C LEU A 182 1.46 -8.33 -27.46
N THR A 183 2.75 -8.73 -27.39
CA THR A 183 3.32 -10.00 -26.89
C THR A 183 3.75 -10.00 -25.40
N SER A 184 4.03 -11.21 -24.88
CA SER A 184 4.06 -11.61 -23.46
C SER A 184 5.46 -11.83 -22.86
N GLN A 185 5.67 -11.52 -21.56
CA GLN A 185 6.72 -12.12 -20.70
C GLN A 185 6.22 -12.34 -19.25
N LYS A 186 6.81 -13.31 -18.52
CA LYS A 186 6.38 -13.87 -17.22
C LYS A 186 7.41 -13.55 -16.11
N PRO A 187 7.00 -13.25 -14.86
CA PRO A 187 7.90 -13.38 -13.71
C PRO A 187 7.39 -14.27 -12.57
N GLN A 188 8.35 -14.57 -11.69
CA GLN A 188 8.46 -15.63 -10.68
C GLN A 188 8.21 -15.08 -9.27
N ALA A 189 7.70 -15.91 -8.35
CA ALA A 189 7.22 -15.52 -7.02
C ALA A 189 8.30 -15.48 -5.92
N SER A 190 8.18 -14.54 -4.97
CA SER A 190 8.05 -14.75 -3.50
C SER A 190 8.62 -13.61 -2.63
N ARG A 191 7.79 -13.14 -1.67
CA ARG A 191 8.03 -12.94 -0.21
C ARG A 191 7.02 -11.92 0.36
N SER A 192 6.56 -12.17 1.60
CA SER A 192 5.58 -11.36 2.36
C SER A 192 5.91 -9.86 2.27
N SER A 193 4.93 -9.08 1.83
CA SER A 193 5.09 -7.66 1.54
C SER A 193 4.13 -6.83 2.39
N VAL A 194 4.57 -5.63 2.79
CA VAL A 194 3.81 -4.67 3.59
C VAL A 194 2.49 -4.28 2.92
N PHE A 195 2.40 -4.47 1.60
CA PHE A 195 1.16 -4.21 0.87
C PHE A 195 0.09 -5.29 1.13
N ALA A 196 0.41 -6.59 1.23
CA ALA A 196 -0.59 -7.56 1.70
C ALA A 196 -1.07 -7.27 3.12
N ALA A 197 -0.19 -6.77 3.99
CA ALA A 197 -0.59 -6.37 5.34
C ALA A 197 -1.54 -5.16 5.30
N ALA A 198 -1.26 -4.16 4.46
CA ALA A 198 -2.10 -2.98 4.28
C ALA A 198 -3.49 -3.31 3.71
N ILE A 199 -3.60 -4.30 2.82
CA ILE A 199 -4.87 -4.76 2.25
C ILE A 199 -5.61 -5.73 3.19
N GLY A 200 -4.89 -6.59 3.92
CA GLY A 200 -5.48 -7.57 4.84
C GLY A 200 -6.28 -6.94 5.97
N SER A 201 -5.86 -5.76 6.45
CA SER A 201 -6.58 -4.97 7.46
C SER A 201 -7.93 -4.40 6.98
N GLY A 202 -8.21 -4.48 5.68
CA GLY A 202 -9.44 -3.98 5.05
C GLY A 202 -10.57 -5.01 4.89
N LYS A 203 -10.34 -6.30 5.23
CA LYS A 203 -11.34 -7.35 5.00
C LYS A 203 -12.54 -7.22 5.94
N VAL A 204 -13.66 -6.76 5.40
CA VAL A 204 -14.98 -6.96 6.00
C VAL A 204 -15.39 -8.42 5.77
N ALA A 205 -15.85 -9.10 6.82
CA ALA A 205 -16.39 -10.45 6.72
C ALA A 205 -17.54 -10.47 5.69
N ALA A 206 -17.54 -11.50 4.84
CA ALA A 206 -18.61 -11.72 3.87
C ALA A 206 -19.93 -11.88 4.62
N THR A 207 -20.80 -10.88 4.54
CA THR A 207 -22.19 -11.00 4.98
C THR A 207 -23.00 -11.62 3.85
N GLU A 208 -23.77 -12.63 4.21
CA GLU A 208 -24.60 -13.45 3.34
C GLU A 208 -25.62 -12.62 2.53
N SER A 209 -25.85 -13.11 1.32
CA SER A 209 -26.72 -12.56 0.28
C SER A 209 -28.19 -12.40 0.71
N PRO A 210 -28.92 -11.43 0.12
CA PRO A 210 -30.31 -11.70 -0.25
C PRO A 210 -30.65 -11.36 -1.73
N GLU A 211 -31.42 -12.30 -2.29
CA GLU A 211 -32.50 -12.18 -3.28
C GLU A 211 -32.30 -11.43 -4.62
N LEU A 212 -32.11 -12.28 -5.63
CA LEU A 212 -32.34 -12.18 -7.08
C LEU A 212 -33.28 -11.05 -7.57
N THR A 213 -32.69 -10.10 -8.28
CA THR A 213 -33.30 -9.49 -9.48
C THR A 213 -32.51 -9.91 -10.71
N CYS A 214 -33.23 -10.43 -11.71
CA CYS A 214 -32.69 -10.96 -12.96
C CYS A 214 -32.28 -9.82 -13.90
N GLN A 215 -31.15 -9.18 -13.61
CA GLN A 215 -30.40 -8.38 -14.56
C GLN A 215 -29.03 -9.03 -14.70
N CYS A 216 -28.54 -9.19 -15.94
CA CYS A 216 -27.16 -9.61 -16.14
C CYS A 216 -26.28 -8.50 -15.54
N PRO A 217 -25.56 -8.77 -14.43
CA PRO A 217 -24.80 -7.72 -13.74
C PRO A 217 -23.81 -7.11 -14.72
N SER A 218 -23.65 -5.78 -14.67
CA SER A 218 -22.72 -5.11 -15.57
C SER A 218 -21.30 -5.65 -15.35
N LYS A 219 -20.42 -5.53 -16.35
CA LYS A 219 -19.03 -5.98 -16.22
C LYS A 219 -18.31 -5.31 -15.02
N LEU A 220 -18.70 -4.09 -14.69
CA LEU A 220 -18.21 -3.36 -13.53
C LEU A 220 -18.75 -3.95 -12.23
N ASP A 221 -20.04 -4.28 -12.15
CA ASP A 221 -20.63 -4.90 -10.95
C ASP A 221 -19.97 -6.26 -10.64
N VAL A 222 -19.72 -7.07 -11.69
CA VAL A 222 -19.00 -8.34 -11.55
C VAL A 222 -17.54 -8.13 -11.10
N TYR A 223 -16.90 -7.05 -11.54
CA TYR A 223 -15.56 -6.70 -11.07
C TYR A 223 -15.59 -6.23 -9.60
N CYS A 224 -16.55 -5.40 -9.21
CA CYS A 224 -16.64 -4.86 -7.85
C CYS A 224 -17.12 -5.88 -6.81
N SER A 225 -17.87 -6.91 -7.21
CA SER A 225 -18.45 -7.94 -6.31
C SER A 225 -17.45 -8.93 -5.68
N ASN A 226 -16.14 -8.74 -5.86
CA ASN A 226 -15.10 -9.67 -5.41
C ASN A 226 -15.23 -11.11 -5.93
N ALA A 227 -15.99 -11.34 -7.01
CA ALA A 227 -16.19 -12.67 -7.62
C ALA A 227 -14.89 -13.40 -8.04
N TYR A 228 -13.77 -12.67 -8.13
CA TYR A 228 -12.48 -13.18 -8.59
C TYR A 228 -11.33 -12.66 -7.71
N PRO A 229 -11.12 -13.19 -6.50
CA PRO A 229 -10.10 -12.66 -5.60
C PRO A 229 -8.69 -12.76 -6.21
N CYS A 230 -7.87 -11.72 -6.00
CA CYS A 230 -6.44 -11.76 -6.32
C CYS A 230 -5.65 -11.91 -5.01
N THR A 231 -4.92 -13.01 -4.89
CA THR A 231 -4.14 -13.35 -3.68
C THR A 231 -2.66 -12.98 -3.79
N ASP A 232 -2.18 -12.61 -4.99
CA ASP A 232 -0.79 -12.23 -5.23
C ASP A 232 -0.68 -10.72 -5.51
N GLU A 233 0.07 -10.04 -4.66
CA GLU A 233 0.33 -8.60 -4.72
C GLU A 233 1.01 -8.18 -6.02
N ASN A 234 1.92 -9.02 -6.55
CA ASN A 234 2.61 -8.77 -7.81
C ASN A 234 1.90 -9.44 -9.00
N GLY A 235 0.82 -10.17 -8.72
CA GLY A 235 0.08 -10.97 -9.68
C GLY A 235 -0.93 -10.19 -10.51
N THR A 236 -1.01 -8.86 -10.38
CA THR A 236 -2.03 -8.04 -11.04
C THR A 236 -2.05 -8.19 -12.55
N LEU A 237 -0.89 -8.12 -13.23
CA LEU A 237 -0.83 -8.30 -14.67
C LEU A 237 -1.16 -9.74 -15.11
N PRO A 238 -0.58 -10.80 -14.49
CA PRO A 238 -1.03 -12.18 -14.71
C PRO A 238 -2.53 -12.38 -14.48
N TRP A 239 -3.10 -11.76 -13.45
CA TRP A 239 -4.52 -11.84 -13.11
C TRP A 239 -5.38 -11.27 -14.23
N TRP A 240 -5.05 -10.05 -14.71
CA TRP A 240 -5.75 -9.42 -15.83
C TRP A 240 -5.64 -10.28 -17.09
N LYS A 241 -4.48 -10.88 -17.37
CA LYS A 241 -4.30 -11.75 -18.54
C LYS A 241 -5.28 -12.94 -18.57
N VAL A 242 -5.54 -13.57 -17.42
CA VAL A 242 -6.47 -14.70 -17.30
C VAL A 242 -7.93 -14.24 -17.40
N HIS A 243 -8.26 -13.10 -16.81
CA HIS A 243 -9.66 -12.65 -16.64
C HIS A 243 -10.16 -11.76 -17.79
N VAL A 244 -9.28 -11.15 -18.57
CA VAL A 244 -9.63 -10.44 -19.82
C VAL A 244 -10.19 -11.41 -20.86
N GLN A 245 -9.69 -12.65 -20.92
CA GLN A 245 -10.21 -13.65 -21.87
C GLN A 245 -11.58 -14.21 -21.45
N ARG A 246 -11.87 -14.29 -20.14
CA ARG A 246 -13.17 -14.76 -19.64
C ARG A 246 -14.27 -13.72 -19.72
N SER A 247 -13.96 -12.43 -19.58
CA SER A 247 -14.93 -11.34 -19.74
C SER A 247 -15.39 -11.10 -21.19
N LEU A 248 -14.69 -11.70 -22.16
CA LEU A 248 -15.08 -11.76 -23.57
C LEU A 248 -16.03 -12.93 -23.88
N LEU A 249 -16.04 -13.99 -23.06
CA LEU A 249 -16.83 -15.20 -23.31
C LEU A 249 -18.29 -15.10 -22.85
N CYS A 250 -18.65 -14.11 -22.03
CA CYS A 250 -20.07 -13.81 -21.74
C CYS A 250 -20.74 -12.89 -22.79
N GLY A 251 -20.08 -12.63 -23.93
CA GLY A 251 -20.57 -11.77 -25.00
C GLY A 251 -20.80 -12.47 -26.34
N SER A 252 -21.03 -13.78 -26.36
CA SER A 252 -21.31 -14.51 -27.61
C SER A 252 -22.35 -15.61 -27.42
N SER A 253 -23.62 -15.23 -27.54
CA SER A 253 -24.66 -16.09 -28.09
C SER A 253 -25.63 -15.21 -28.87
N LEU A 254 -25.18 -14.80 -30.06
CA LEU A 254 -26.01 -14.44 -31.20
C LEU A 254 -25.28 -14.95 -32.44
N ILE A 255 -25.45 -16.25 -32.68
CA ILE A 255 -25.64 -16.80 -34.02
C ILE A 255 -27.03 -17.41 -34.01
#